data_AF-A0A2P2LCH8-F1
#
_entry.id   AF-A0A2P2LCH8-F1
#
_cell.length_a   1.000
_cell.length_b   1.000
_cell.length_c   1.000
_cell.angle_alpha   90.00
_cell.angle_beta   90.00
_cell.angle_gamma   90.00
#
_symmetry.space_group_name_H-M   'P 1'
#
loop_
_entity.id
_entity.type
_entity.pdbx_description
1 polymer ?
#
loop_
_entity_poly.entity_id
_entity_poly.type
_entity_poly.pdbx_seq_one_letter_code
_entity_poly.pdbx_strand_id
1 'polypeptide(L)'
;MAMGTASAVTVSAVSVADGCTQFFPPPPTSASFRTTLVPKWTSPQVGLNPPRRGCSKSLVRAARTESQGVSSGFRAPNFQLPEPLTGKTWELEDFESYPALLVMFICNHCPFVKHLKKDIVKLTNFYMKKGLAVVAISSNSVVTHPQDGPEFMAEEAKMFNYPFPYLYDESQNVAQDFEAVCTPEFFLFKKDGRRPFELVYHGQFDDSRPSNNMPVSGRDISLAIDCVLSGQPIPSVQKPSVGCSIKWHPGWKL
;
A
#
# COMPACT_ATOMS: atom_id res chain seq x y z
N MET A 1 31.93 54.76 19.98
CA MET A 1 31.13 54.97 18.75
C MET A 1 31.12 53.64 18.01
N ALA A 2 30.03 52.97 17.66
CA ALA A 2 28.62 53.34 17.55
C ALA A 2 27.74 52.20 18.07
N MET A 3 26.58 52.57 18.61
CA MET A 3 25.53 51.67 19.09
C MET A 3 24.65 51.22 17.91
N GLY A 4 24.34 49.92 17.84
CA GLY A 4 23.31 49.35 16.98
C GLY A 4 22.06 49.03 17.81
N THR A 5 20.95 49.69 17.48
CA THR A 5 19.65 49.60 18.15
C THR A 5 18.84 48.40 17.67
N ALA A 6 18.33 47.58 18.59
CA ALA A 6 17.34 46.55 18.33
C ALA A 6 15.92 47.11 18.60
N SER A 7 15.06 47.11 17.58
CA SER A 7 13.63 47.43 17.72
C SER A 7 12.84 46.15 18.01
N ALA A 8 12.18 46.12 19.16
CA ALA A 8 11.16 45.14 19.52
C ALA A 8 9.83 45.49 18.84
N VAL A 9 9.16 44.47 18.28
CA VAL A 9 7.78 44.58 17.78
C VAL A 9 6.87 43.84 18.75
N THR A 10 6.01 44.61 19.42
CA THR A 10 4.89 44.15 20.24
C THR A 10 3.72 43.74 19.34
N VAL A 11 3.10 42.59 19.60
CA VAL A 11 1.82 42.21 19.02
C VAL A 11 0.79 42.13 20.14
N SER A 12 -0.18 43.03 20.08
CA SER A 12 -1.33 43.08 20.99
C SER A 12 -2.39 42.06 20.60
N ALA A 13 -2.99 41.44 21.61
CA ALA A 13 -4.17 40.58 21.49
C ALA A 13 -5.42 41.40 21.16
N VAL A 14 -6.29 40.84 20.32
CA VAL A 14 -7.71 41.25 20.23
C VAL A 14 -8.56 39.99 20.14
N SER A 15 -9.49 39.89 21.09
CA SER A 15 -10.59 38.92 21.15
C SER A 15 -11.86 39.62 20.67
N VAL A 16 -12.65 38.98 19.80
CA VAL A 16 -14.10 39.24 19.68
C VAL A 16 -14.80 37.95 19.25
N ALA A 17 -15.90 37.65 19.93
CA ALA A 17 -16.80 36.52 19.73
C ALA A 17 -17.95 36.85 18.76
N ASP A 18 -18.90 35.90 18.64
CA ASP A 18 -20.20 35.93 17.97
C ASP A 18 -20.14 35.63 16.45
N GLY A 19 -20.90 34.71 15.86
CA GLY A 19 -22.10 34.00 16.29
C GLY A 19 -22.99 33.90 15.04
N CYS A 20 -23.20 32.71 14.48
CA CYS A 20 -24.31 32.47 13.54
C CYS A 20 -24.56 30.97 13.33
N THR A 21 -25.44 30.41 14.16
CA THR A 21 -26.11 29.13 13.92
C THR A 21 -27.28 29.37 12.97
N GLN A 22 -27.22 28.83 11.75
CA GLN A 22 -28.37 28.79 10.85
C GLN A 22 -29.10 27.45 10.99
N PHE A 23 -30.35 27.54 11.43
CA PHE A 23 -31.36 26.49 11.45
C PHE A 23 -31.81 26.17 10.02
N PHE A 24 -31.83 24.89 9.64
CA PHE A 24 -32.56 24.38 8.48
C PHE A 24 -33.87 23.72 8.95
N PRO A 25 -35.03 24.02 8.33
CA PRO A 25 -36.30 23.36 8.65
C PRO A 25 -36.37 21.94 8.03
N PRO A 26 -37.16 21.02 8.62
CA PRO A 26 -37.30 19.65 8.14
C PRO A 26 -38.22 19.55 6.91
N PRO A 27 -38.03 18.53 6.03
CA PRO A 27 -38.92 18.27 4.91
C PRO A 27 -40.24 17.61 5.35
N PRO A 28 -41.34 17.79 4.57
CA PRO A 28 -42.67 17.32 4.95
C PRO A 28 -42.89 15.83 4.67
N THR A 29 -43.79 15.30 5.49
CA THR A 29 -44.48 14.00 5.53
C THR A 29 -44.84 13.37 4.18
N SER A 30 -44.50 12.09 4.00
CA SER A 30 -45.08 11.22 2.97
C SER A 30 -46.27 10.43 3.53
N ALA A 31 -47.41 10.58 2.85
CA ALA A 31 -48.68 9.96 3.15
C ALA A 31 -48.68 8.44 3.00
N SER A 32 -49.41 7.80 3.91
CA SER A 32 -49.89 6.42 3.83
C SER A 32 -50.82 6.25 2.62
N PHE A 33 -50.47 5.35 1.71
CA PHE A 33 -51.39 4.87 0.68
C PHE A 33 -51.76 3.41 0.93
N ARG A 34 -53.08 3.22 0.91
CA ARG A 34 -53.84 2.01 1.20
C ARG A 34 -53.51 0.87 0.24
N THR A 35 -53.49 -0.32 0.83
CA THR A 35 -53.62 -1.63 0.20
C THR A 35 -54.86 -1.70 -0.68
N THR A 36 -54.68 -1.90 -1.99
CA THR A 36 -55.73 -2.39 -2.88
C THR A 36 -55.33 -3.77 -3.42
N LEU A 37 -56.19 -4.74 -3.09
CA LEU A 37 -56.15 -6.13 -3.54
C LEU A 37 -56.29 -6.19 -5.07
N VAL A 38 -55.40 -6.95 -5.72
CA VAL A 38 -55.51 -7.31 -7.14
C VAL A 38 -55.83 -8.81 -7.23
N PRO A 39 -56.76 -9.25 -8.11
CA PRO A 39 -57.24 -10.63 -8.11
C PRO A 39 -56.22 -11.61 -8.69
N LYS A 40 -56.13 -12.80 -8.08
CA LYS A 40 -55.33 -13.94 -8.54
C LYS A 40 -55.79 -14.40 -9.92
N TRP A 41 -54.90 -14.28 -10.90
CA TRP A 41 -54.95 -15.03 -12.16
C TRP A 41 -54.09 -16.28 -12.02
N THR A 42 -54.71 -17.46 -12.04
CA THR A 42 -54.02 -18.75 -12.09
C THR A 42 -53.88 -19.19 -13.55
N SER A 43 -52.66 -19.16 -14.08
CA SER A 43 -52.28 -19.88 -15.30
C SER A 43 -51.53 -21.17 -14.94
N PRO A 44 -51.73 -22.28 -15.69
CA PRO A 44 -51.05 -23.54 -15.39
C PRO A 44 -49.58 -23.47 -15.80
N GLN A 45 -48.68 -23.62 -14.83
CA GLN A 45 -47.25 -23.74 -15.09
C GLN A 45 -46.93 -25.17 -15.57
N VAL A 46 -46.79 -25.32 -16.88
CA VAL A 46 -46.11 -26.48 -17.48
C VAL A 46 -44.61 -26.31 -17.19
N GLY A 47 -44.09 -27.19 -16.34
CA GLY A 47 -42.69 -27.22 -15.95
C GLY A 47 -41.79 -27.60 -17.12
N LEU A 48 -41.02 -26.65 -17.62
CA LEU A 48 -39.83 -26.89 -18.42
C LEU A 48 -38.66 -26.26 -17.66
N ASN A 49 -37.97 -27.08 -16.85
CA ASN A 49 -36.69 -26.70 -16.26
C ASN A 49 -35.61 -26.83 -17.35
N PRO A 50 -35.00 -25.73 -17.81
CA PRO A 50 -33.80 -25.84 -18.63
C PRO A 50 -32.64 -26.38 -17.79
N PRO A 51 -31.73 -27.17 -18.36
CA PRO A 51 -30.59 -27.69 -17.62
C PRO A 51 -29.73 -26.51 -17.18
N ARG A 52 -29.65 -26.29 -15.86
CA ARG A 52 -28.72 -25.33 -15.26
C ARG A 52 -27.31 -25.85 -15.52
N ARG A 53 -26.69 -25.42 -16.63
CA ARG A 53 -25.24 -25.50 -16.78
C ARG A 53 -24.65 -24.60 -15.71
N GLY A 54 -24.22 -25.21 -14.60
CA GLY A 54 -23.45 -24.54 -13.58
C GLY A 54 -22.19 -23.98 -14.24
N CYS A 55 -22.13 -22.66 -14.40
CA CYS A 55 -20.86 -21.99 -14.61
C CYS A 55 -20.10 -22.14 -13.30
N SER A 56 -19.31 -23.21 -13.20
CA SER A 56 -18.28 -23.33 -12.18
C SER A 56 -17.36 -22.13 -12.40
N LYS A 57 -17.57 -21.07 -11.61
CA LYS A 57 -16.53 -20.07 -11.42
C LYS A 57 -15.40 -20.85 -10.80
N SER A 58 -14.42 -21.25 -11.61
CA SER A 58 -13.14 -21.73 -11.13
C SER A 58 -12.57 -20.57 -10.32
N LEU A 59 -12.79 -20.61 -9.01
CA LEU A 59 -12.11 -19.74 -8.08
C LEU A 59 -10.66 -20.19 -8.16
N VAL A 60 -9.88 -19.58 -9.05
CA VAL A 60 -8.44 -19.75 -9.07
C VAL A 60 -7.98 -19.26 -7.71
N ARG A 61 -7.81 -20.19 -6.77
CA ARG A 61 -7.18 -19.92 -5.49
C ARG A 61 -5.77 -19.51 -5.85
N ALA A 62 -5.50 -18.21 -5.87
CA ALA A 62 -4.15 -17.69 -6.04
C ALA A 62 -3.28 -18.42 -5.01
N ALA A 63 -2.31 -19.21 -5.50
CA ALA A 63 -1.39 -19.92 -4.66
C ALA A 63 -0.68 -18.91 -3.76
N ARG A 64 -0.65 -19.19 -2.45
CA ARG A 64 0.08 -18.38 -1.49
C ARG A 64 1.56 -18.63 -1.70
N THR A 65 2.34 -17.56 -1.81
CA THR A 65 3.80 -17.60 -1.99
C THR A 65 4.42 -16.91 -0.79
N GLU A 66 5.45 -17.52 -0.22
CA GLU A 66 6.25 -16.92 0.84
C GLU A 66 7.50 -16.28 0.23
N SER A 67 7.94 -15.15 0.80
CA SER A 67 9.20 -14.54 0.42
C SER A 67 10.36 -15.50 0.66
N GLN A 68 11.33 -15.54 -0.26
CA GLN A 68 12.52 -16.39 -0.10
C GLN A 68 13.52 -15.76 0.87
N GLY A 69 14.45 -16.55 1.41
CA GLY A 69 15.52 -15.99 2.23
C GLY A 69 16.55 -15.29 1.35
N VAL A 70 16.84 -14.02 1.63
CA VAL A 70 17.88 -13.25 0.94
C VAL A 70 19.17 -13.27 1.76
N SER A 71 20.31 -13.32 1.07
CA SER A 71 21.63 -13.43 1.71
C SER A 71 21.99 -12.21 2.57
N SER A 72 22.76 -12.44 3.64
CA SER A 72 23.30 -11.35 4.47
C SER A 72 24.25 -10.47 3.65
N GLY A 73 24.08 -9.14 3.72
CA GLY A 73 24.89 -8.19 2.94
C GLY A 73 24.36 -7.92 1.54
N PHE A 74 23.15 -8.39 1.23
CA PHE A 74 22.42 -8.00 0.03
C PHE A 74 22.28 -6.48 -0.05
N ARG A 75 22.78 -5.91 -1.15
CA ARG A 75 22.69 -4.46 -1.41
C ARG A 75 21.44 -4.17 -2.21
N ALA A 76 20.80 -3.04 -1.95
CA ALA A 76 19.67 -2.62 -2.77
C ALA A 76 20.11 -2.53 -4.25
N PRO A 77 19.50 -3.31 -5.15
CA PRO A 77 19.73 -3.14 -6.59
C PRO A 77 19.36 -1.74 -7.05
N ASN A 78 20.10 -1.23 -8.03
CA ASN A 78 19.74 0.02 -8.69
C ASN A 78 18.44 -0.15 -9.47
N PHE A 79 17.63 0.89 -9.50
CA PHE A 79 16.44 0.96 -10.33
C PHE A 79 16.26 2.36 -10.87
N GLN A 80 15.58 2.47 -12.00
CA GLN A 80 15.10 3.74 -12.55
C GLN A 80 13.69 3.47 -13.10
N LEU A 81 12.65 3.86 -12.35
CA LEU A 81 11.28 3.48 -12.64
C LEU A 81 10.34 4.69 -12.66
N PRO A 82 9.36 4.73 -13.57
CA PRO A 82 8.37 5.80 -13.61
C PRO A 82 7.34 5.64 -12.49
N GLU A 83 6.93 6.77 -11.90
CA GLU A 83 5.77 6.89 -11.04
C GLU A 83 4.55 7.31 -11.88
N PRO A 84 3.53 6.45 -12.06
CA PRO A 84 2.38 6.77 -12.91
C PRO A 84 1.57 7.99 -12.44
N LEU A 85 1.55 8.27 -11.13
CA LEU A 85 0.79 9.37 -10.55
C LEU A 85 1.32 10.75 -10.99
N THR A 86 2.63 10.93 -10.94
CA THR A 86 3.28 12.23 -11.14
C THR A 86 4.01 12.33 -12.48
N GLY A 87 4.29 11.18 -13.11
CA GLY A 87 5.17 11.08 -14.27
C GLY A 87 6.66 11.22 -13.94
N LYS A 88 7.03 11.45 -12.67
CA LYS A 88 8.44 11.51 -12.25
C LYS A 88 9.06 10.12 -12.38
N THR A 89 10.27 10.07 -12.92
CA THR A 89 11.13 8.88 -12.82
C THR A 89 11.93 8.95 -11.52
N TRP A 90 11.94 7.86 -10.78
CA TRP A 90 12.65 7.73 -9.51
C TRP A 90 13.78 6.72 -9.62
N GLU A 91 14.89 7.04 -8.98
CA GLU A 91 16.11 6.25 -8.95
C GLU A 91 16.45 5.84 -7.52
N LEU A 92 17.31 4.84 -7.32
CA LEU A 92 17.80 4.51 -5.97
C LEU A 92 18.50 5.74 -5.35
N GLU A 93 19.16 6.52 -6.20
CA GLU A 93 19.91 7.73 -5.91
C GLU A 93 19.06 8.82 -5.23
N ASP A 94 17.77 8.92 -5.57
CA ASP A 94 16.83 9.87 -4.97
C ASP A 94 16.67 9.66 -3.45
N PHE A 95 16.97 8.46 -2.95
CA PHE A 95 16.79 8.09 -1.54
C PHE A 95 18.10 8.14 -0.73
N GLU A 96 19.23 8.47 -1.35
CA GLU A 96 20.56 8.36 -0.73
C GLU A 96 20.80 9.24 0.50
N SER A 97 20.03 10.30 0.65
CA SER A 97 20.11 11.21 1.80
C SER A 97 19.49 10.62 3.07
N TYR A 98 18.75 9.51 2.97
CA TYR A 98 18.05 8.89 4.08
C TYR A 98 18.88 7.77 4.72
N PRO A 99 18.88 7.67 6.07
CA PRO A 99 19.58 6.60 6.79
C PRO A 99 18.92 5.22 6.62
N ALA A 100 17.66 5.18 6.18
CA ALA A 100 16.91 3.95 5.98
C ALA A 100 16.01 4.06 4.75
N LEU A 101 15.86 2.97 4.01
CA LEU A 101 14.96 2.85 2.86
C LEU A 101 14.10 1.60 2.98
N LEU A 102 12.79 1.76 2.94
CA LEU A 102 11.84 0.66 2.81
C LEU A 102 11.38 0.53 1.35
N VAL A 103 11.78 -0.55 0.70
CA VAL A 103 11.28 -0.95 -0.64
C VAL A 103 10.17 -1.98 -0.44
N MET A 104 9.04 -1.77 -1.10
CA MET A 104 7.87 -2.65 -0.98
C MET A 104 7.41 -3.11 -2.36
N PHE A 105 7.37 -4.42 -2.61
CA PHE A 105 6.71 -4.96 -3.79
C PHE A 105 5.24 -5.19 -3.47
N ILE A 106 4.35 -4.44 -4.11
CA ILE A 106 2.90 -4.47 -3.86
C ILE A 106 2.13 -4.54 -5.19
N CYS A 107 0.81 -4.70 -5.11
CA CYS A 107 -0.08 -4.57 -6.26
C CYS A 107 -1.49 -4.15 -5.85
N ASN A 108 -2.32 -3.80 -6.82
CA ASN A 108 -3.63 -3.21 -6.57
C ASN A 108 -4.67 -4.28 -6.18
N HIS A 109 -4.60 -5.46 -6.77
CA HIS A 109 -5.68 -6.45 -6.65
C HIS A 109 -5.50 -7.50 -5.55
N CYS A 110 -4.27 -7.73 -5.08
CA CYS A 110 -3.95 -8.82 -4.15
C CYS A 110 -4.71 -8.66 -2.81
N PRO A 111 -5.39 -9.71 -2.30
CA PRO A 111 -6.09 -9.66 -1.04
C PRO A 111 -5.15 -9.41 0.16
N PHE A 112 -3.90 -9.89 0.10
CA PHE A 112 -2.91 -9.63 1.15
C PHE A 112 -2.46 -8.18 1.17
N VAL A 113 -2.28 -7.56 0.00
CA VAL A 113 -1.96 -6.12 -0.06
C VAL A 113 -3.17 -5.31 0.42
N LYS A 114 -4.37 -5.59 -0.11
CA LYS A 114 -5.62 -4.93 0.31
C LYS A 114 -5.86 -4.96 1.82
N HIS A 115 -5.49 -6.06 2.47
CA HIS A 115 -5.55 -6.22 3.92
C HIS A 115 -4.65 -5.21 4.67
N LEU A 116 -3.51 -4.83 4.08
CA LEU A 116 -2.51 -3.96 4.72
C LEU A 116 -2.48 -2.50 4.25
N LYS A 117 -3.10 -2.14 3.10
CA LYS A 117 -2.93 -0.80 2.47
C LYS A 117 -3.07 0.38 3.44
N LYS A 118 -4.12 0.37 4.27
CA LYS A 118 -4.38 1.47 5.22
C LYS A 118 -3.29 1.56 6.30
N ASP A 119 -2.83 0.43 6.79
CA ASP A 119 -1.80 0.36 7.83
C ASP A 119 -0.40 0.65 7.28
N ILE A 120 -0.12 0.29 6.02
CA ILE A 120 1.09 0.74 5.31
C ILE A 120 1.11 2.26 5.22
N VAL A 121 0.01 2.90 4.81
CA VAL A 121 -0.08 4.37 4.74
C VAL A 121 0.10 5.00 6.12
N LYS A 122 -0.55 4.45 7.16
CA LYS A 122 -0.40 4.94 8.53
C LYS A 122 1.04 4.84 9.04
N LEU A 123 1.68 3.68 8.84
CA LEU A 123 3.03 3.40 9.29
C LEU A 123 4.05 4.29 8.58
N THR A 124 3.96 4.37 7.26
CA THR A 124 4.90 5.14 6.43
C THR A 124 4.78 6.64 6.74
N ASN A 125 3.56 7.18 6.86
CA ASN A 125 3.36 8.57 7.31
C ASN A 125 4.03 8.89 8.65
N PHE A 126 4.08 7.92 9.57
CA PHE A 126 4.73 8.09 10.87
C PHE A 126 6.25 8.06 10.76
N TYR A 127 6.81 7.08 10.05
CA TYR A 127 8.26 6.86 9.98
C TYR A 127 8.98 7.76 8.98
N MET A 128 8.31 8.23 7.92
CA MET A 128 8.91 9.17 6.98
C MET A 128 9.29 10.49 7.65
N LYS A 129 8.49 10.92 8.64
CA LYS A 129 8.80 12.09 9.49
C LYS A 129 10.02 11.88 10.39
N LYS A 130 10.50 10.64 10.54
CA LYS A 130 11.63 10.24 11.37
C LYS A 130 12.88 9.87 10.55
N GLY A 131 12.85 10.09 9.22
CA GLY A 131 13.99 9.83 8.34
C GLY A 131 13.95 8.46 7.64
N LEU A 132 12.80 7.78 7.59
CA LEU A 132 12.62 6.64 6.69
C LEU A 132 12.27 7.12 5.27
N ALA A 133 13.06 6.73 4.26
CA ALA A 133 12.61 6.75 2.88
C ALA A 133 11.74 5.54 2.59
N VAL A 134 10.73 5.70 1.74
CA VAL A 134 9.82 4.62 1.35
C VAL A 134 9.58 4.68 -0.15
N VAL A 135 9.56 3.52 -0.80
CA VAL A 135 9.16 3.35 -2.20
C VAL A 135 8.36 2.07 -2.36
N ALA A 136 7.27 2.13 -3.11
CA ALA A 136 6.49 0.97 -3.50
C ALA A 136 6.72 0.67 -4.99
N ILE A 137 6.75 -0.61 -5.37
CA ILE A 137 6.97 -1.06 -6.75
C ILE A 137 5.90 -2.09 -7.10
N SER A 138 5.25 -1.92 -8.25
CA SER A 138 4.41 -2.93 -8.88
C SER A 138 5.13 -3.51 -10.09
N SER A 139 5.38 -4.82 -10.05
CA SER A 139 6.00 -5.57 -11.14
C SER A 139 5.03 -6.58 -11.76
N ASN A 140 3.72 -6.44 -11.53
CA ASN A 140 2.74 -7.39 -12.06
C ASN A 140 2.44 -7.15 -13.54
N SER A 141 2.37 -8.24 -14.31
CA SER A 141 2.07 -8.22 -15.74
C SER A 141 0.66 -7.70 -16.02
N VAL A 142 0.58 -6.52 -16.66
CA VAL A 142 -0.69 -5.89 -17.07
C VAL A 142 -1.43 -6.67 -18.16
N VAL A 143 -0.75 -7.57 -18.87
CA VAL A 143 -1.38 -8.46 -19.86
C VAL A 143 -2.31 -9.46 -19.17
N THR A 144 -1.89 -9.99 -18.02
CA THR A 144 -2.66 -10.99 -17.27
C THR A 144 -3.51 -10.34 -16.16
N HIS A 145 -3.06 -9.21 -15.63
CA HIS A 145 -3.70 -8.48 -14.54
C HIS A 145 -3.76 -6.97 -14.88
N PRO A 146 -4.63 -6.55 -15.83
CA PRO A 146 -4.71 -5.14 -16.27
C PRO A 146 -4.94 -4.15 -15.13
N GLN A 147 -5.61 -4.56 -14.05
CA GLN A 147 -5.88 -3.74 -12.88
C GLN A 147 -4.64 -3.33 -12.07
N ASP A 148 -3.47 -3.93 -12.33
CA ASP A 148 -2.20 -3.52 -11.73
C ASP A 148 -1.43 -2.55 -12.64
N GLY A 149 -2.03 -2.09 -13.75
CA GLY A 149 -1.38 -1.18 -14.68
C GLY A 149 -1.27 0.26 -14.19
N PRO A 150 -0.44 1.08 -14.87
CA PRO A 150 -0.09 2.44 -14.45
C PRO A 150 -1.28 3.34 -14.14
N GLU A 151 -2.34 3.30 -14.95
CA GLU A 151 -3.56 4.09 -14.74
C GLU A 151 -4.20 3.78 -13.38
N PHE A 152 -4.45 2.50 -13.11
CA PHE A 152 -5.05 2.05 -11.84
C PHE A 152 -4.11 2.22 -10.65
N MET A 153 -2.78 2.13 -10.85
CA MET A 153 -1.81 2.46 -9.81
C MET A 153 -1.90 3.94 -9.41
N ALA A 154 -2.02 4.85 -10.38
CA ALA A 154 -2.18 6.28 -10.11
C ALA A 154 -3.50 6.57 -9.38
N GLU A 155 -4.60 5.92 -9.79
CA GLU A 155 -5.88 6.01 -9.08
C GLU A 155 -5.79 5.50 -7.64
N GLU A 156 -5.12 4.36 -7.43
CA GLU A 156 -4.96 3.77 -6.12
C GLU A 156 -4.12 4.66 -5.19
N ALA A 157 -2.99 5.16 -5.68
CA ALA A 157 -2.14 6.08 -4.94
C ALA A 157 -2.89 7.36 -4.52
N LYS A 158 -3.74 7.91 -5.40
CA LYS A 158 -4.63 9.04 -5.08
C LYS A 158 -5.67 8.64 -4.04
N MET A 159 -6.36 7.52 -4.24
CA MET A 159 -7.47 7.08 -3.38
C MET A 159 -7.01 6.83 -1.94
N PHE A 160 -5.84 6.23 -1.75
CA PHE A 160 -5.29 5.91 -0.43
C PHE A 160 -4.32 6.97 0.09
N ASN A 161 -4.08 8.05 -0.65
CA ASN A 161 -3.12 9.10 -0.32
C ASN A 161 -1.74 8.54 0.05
N TYR A 162 -1.15 7.76 -0.86
CA TYR A 162 0.18 7.21 -0.63
C TYR A 162 1.19 8.34 -0.42
N PRO A 163 1.89 8.39 0.73
CA PRO A 163 2.87 9.45 1.01
C PRO A 163 4.23 9.19 0.33
N PHE A 164 4.35 8.07 -0.38
CA PHE A 164 5.55 7.57 -1.03
C PHE A 164 5.29 7.32 -2.52
N PRO A 165 6.33 7.35 -3.38
CA PRO A 165 6.19 7.02 -4.79
C PRO A 165 5.78 5.56 -4.97
N TYR A 166 4.84 5.33 -5.89
CA TYR A 166 4.41 4.00 -6.32
C TYR A 166 4.81 3.77 -7.78
N LEU A 167 5.90 3.02 -7.96
CA LEU A 167 6.62 2.88 -9.21
C LEU A 167 6.16 1.66 -10.00
N TYR A 168 6.18 1.77 -11.33
CA TYR A 168 5.83 0.67 -12.22
C TYR A 168 7.08 0.05 -12.85
N ASP A 169 7.33 -1.22 -12.53
CA ASP A 169 8.40 -2.03 -13.10
C ASP A 169 7.85 -2.88 -14.24
N GLU A 170 7.75 -2.26 -15.42
CA GLU A 170 7.22 -2.91 -16.62
C GLU A 170 8.07 -4.09 -17.07
N SER A 171 9.40 -4.01 -16.93
CA SER A 171 10.32 -5.06 -17.37
C SER A 171 10.33 -6.28 -16.45
N GLN A 172 9.90 -6.09 -15.20
CA GLN A 172 10.05 -7.03 -14.10
C GLN A 172 11.51 -7.32 -13.69
N ASN A 173 12.49 -6.60 -14.24
CA ASN A 173 13.91 -6.78 -13.92
C ASN A 173 14.20 -6.33 -12.49
N VAL A 174 13.56 -5.25 -12.02
CA VAL A 174 13.78 -4.77 -10.65
C VAL A 174 13.25 -5.80 -9.65
N ALA A 175 12.08 -6.39 -9.89
CA ALA A 175 11.61 -7.52 -9.08
C ALA A 175 12.57 -8.71 -9.07
N GLN A 176 13.20 -9.04 -10.20
CA GLN A 176 14.20 -10.12 -10.26
C GLN A 176 15.47 -9.79 -9.50
N ASP A 177 16.00 -8.59 -9.68
CA ASP A 177 17.24 -8.15 -9.03
C ASP A 177 17.07 -8.12 -7.52
N PHE A 178 15.87 -7.79 -7.03
CA PHE A 178 15.50 -7.86 -5.61
C PHE A 178 15.17 -9.28 -5.11
N GLU A 179 15.11 -10.27 -6.01
CA GLU A 179 14.62 -11.63 -5.73
C GLU A 179 13.19 -11.64 -5.15
N ALA A 180 12.36 -10.64 -5.50
CA ALA A 180 10.99 -10.54 -5.05
C ALA A 180 10.11 -11.61 -5.70
N VAL A 181 9.24 -12.23 -4.92
CA VAL A 181 8.41 -13.37 -5.36
C VAL A 181 6.94 -13.21 -5.06
N CYS A 182 6.57 -12.35 -4.11
CA CYS A 182 5.18 -12.20 -3.66
C CYS A 182 4.77 -10.73 -3.44
N THR A 183 3.47 -10.52 -3.27
CA THR A 183 2.89 -9.21 -2.88
C THR A 183 1.93 -9.37 -1.69
N PRO A 184 2.11 -8.62 -0.59
CA PRO A 184 3.19 -7.67 -0.36
C PRO A 184 4.50 -8.35 0.04
N GLU A 185 5.62 -7.71 -0.29
CA GLU A 185 6.96 -8.12 0.14
C GLU A 185 7.80 -6.89 0.53
N PHE A 186 8.49 -6.95 1.66
CA PHE A 186 9.10 -5.79 2.31
C PHE A 186 10.61 -5.96 2.48
N PHE A 187 11.38 -5.01 1.98
CA PHE A 187 12.83 -4.96 2.11
C PHE A 187 13.23 -3.65 2.79
N LEU A 188 13.77 -3.74 3.99
CA LEU A 188 14.28 -2.59 4.74
C LEU A 188 15.80 -2.58 4.66
N PHE A 189 16.33 -1.48 4.14
CA PHE A 189 17.74 -1.22 4.02
C PHE A 189 18.19 -0.16 5.01
N LYS A 190 19.41 -0.31 5.50
CA LYS A 190 20.14 0.70 6.28
C LYS A 190 21.24 1.30 5.42
N LYS A 191 21.49 2.60 5.62
CA LYS A 191 22.63 3.32 5.06
C LYS A 191 23.50 3.90 6.17
N ASP A 192 24.81 3.68 6.07
CA ASP A 192 25.80 4.26 6.97
C ASP A 192 26.70 5.24 6.20
N GLY A 193 26.38 6.54 6.33
CA GLY A 193 27.07 7.61 5.62
C GLY A 193 27.00 7.45 4.10
N ARG A 194 28.17 7.30 3.46
CA ARG A 194 28.30 7.14 2.00
C ARG A 194 28.33 5.68 1.53
N ARG A 195 28.08 4.71 2.43
CA ARG A 195 28.04 3.29 2.06
C ARG A 195 26.76 2.96 1.29
N PRO A 196 26.75 1.88 0.48
CA PRO A 196 25.53 1.40 -0.15
C PRO A 196 24.44 1.06 0.86
N PHE A 197 23.18 1.03 0.41
CA PHE A 197 22.06 0.48 1.16
C PHE A 197 22.26 -1.02 1.38
N GLU A 198 22.31 -1.47 2.63
CA GLU A 198 22.46 -2.87 3.02
C GLU A 198 21.16 -3.39 3.62
N LEU A 199 20.71 -4.57 3.17
CA LEU A 199 19.49 -5.20 3.63
C LEU A 199 19.67 -5.62 5.10
N VAL A 200 18.73 -5.17 5.93
CA VAL A 200 18.75 -5.45 7.37
C VAL A 200 17.46 -6.14 7.83
N TYR A 201 16.36 -5.99 7.09
CA TYR A 201 15.14 -6.75 7.32
C TYR A 201 14.44 -7.11 6.01
N HIS A 202 14.04 -8.37 5.88
CA HIS A 202 13.20 -8.89 4.80
C HIS A 202 12.21 -9.89 5.36
N GLY A 203 10.93 -9.60 5.21
CA GLY A 203 9.91 -10.43 5.86
C GLY A 203 8.55 -9.77 5.93
N GLN A 204 7.74 -10.24 6.87
CA GLN A 204 6.34 -9.85 7.02
C GLN A 204 6.17 -8.41 7.53
N PHE A 205 4.95 -7.88 7.37
CA PHE A 205 4.52 -6.66 8.04
C PHE A 205 4.23 -6.91 9.53
N ASP A 206 3.46 -7.97 9.80
CA ASP A 206 3.10 -8.50 11.12
C ASP A 206 2.51 -9.92 10.99
N ASP A 207 1.97 -10.48 12.07
CA ASP A 207 1.34 -11.80 12.11
C ASP A 207 -0.07 -11.86 11.49
N SER A 208 -0.66 -10.73 11.09
CA SER A 208 -2.02 -10.71 10.51
C SER A 208 -2.03 -11.24 9.09
N ARG A 209 -3.10 -11.92 8.71
CA ARG A 209 -3.34 -12.45 7.35
C ARG A 209 -4.82 -12.33 7.04
N PRO A 210 -5.23 -12.21 5.77
CA PRO A 210 -6.65 -12.19 5.39
C PRO A 210 -7.45 -13.40 5.88
N SER A 211 -6.78 -14.54 6.16
CA SER A 211 -7.41 -15.76 6.65
C SER A 211 -7.33 -15.97 8.16
N ASN A 212 -6.71 -15.06 8.91
CA ASN A 212 -6.71 -15.12 10.36
C ASN A 212 -7.48 -13.90 10.92
N ASN A 213 -7.97 -14.02 12.15
CA ASN A 213 -8.72 -12.95 12.81
C ASN A 213 -7.80 -12.01 13.61
N MET A 214 -6.50 -11.98 13.28
CA MET A 214 -5.54 -11.12 13.97
C MET A 214 -5.66 -9.69 13.42
N PRO A 215 -5.76 -8.67 14.28
CA PRO A 215 -5.74 -7.29 13.83
C PRO A 215 -4.37 -6.93 13.23
N VAL A 216 -4.38 -6.06 12.22
CA VAL A 216 -3.16 -5.48 11.66
C VAL A 216 -2.52 -4.58 12.72
N SER A 217 -1.21 -4.74 12.92
CA SER A 217 -0.41 -4.04 13.93
C SER A 217 0.87 -3.42 13.37
N GLY A 218 1.43 -3.96 12.29
CA GLY A 218 2.73 -3.58 11.75
C GLY A 218 3.89 -3.82 12.73
N ARG A 219 3.72 -4.71 13.71
CA ARG A 219 4.66 -4.90 14.83
C ARG A 219 6.07 -5.22 14.35
N ASP A 220 6.22 -6.21 13.48
CA ASP A 220 7.52 -6.74 13.06
C ASP A 220 8.29 -5.69 12.25
N ILE A 221 7.64 -5.08 11.25
CA ILE A 221 8.27 -4.04 10.44
C ILE A 221 8.54 -2.76 11.23
N SER A 222 7.66 -2.37 12.17
CA SER A 222 7.87 -1.20 13.03
C SER A 222 9.08 -1.39 13.93
N LEU A 223 9.22 -2.58 14.53
CA LEU A 223 10.38 -2.92 15.36
C LEU A 223 11.68 -2.88 14.54
N ALA A 224 11.66 -3.41 13.31
CA ALA A 224 12.82 -3.35 12.42
C ALA A 224 13.20 -1.91 12.09
N ILE A 225 12.22 -1.06 11.71
CA ILE A 225 12.46 0.36 11.41
C ILE A 225 12.98 1.11 12.64
N ASP A 226 12.37 0.91 13.81
CA ASP A 226 12.82 1.52 15.07
C ASP A 226 14.27 1.15 15.36
N CYS A 227 14.65 -0.13 15.21
CA CYS A 227 16.04 -0.58 15.38
C CYS A 227 16.99 0.12 14.41
N VAL A 228 16.66 0.19 13.11
CA VAL A 228 17.50 0.86 12.11
C VAL A 228 17.69 2.34 12.44
N LEU A 229 16.61 3.06 12.71
CA LEU A 229 16.64 4.51 12.97
C LEU A 229 17.30 4.85 14.31
N SER A 230 17.28 3.95 15.29
CA SER A 230 17.95 4.13 16.59
C SER A 230 19.35 3.52 16.66
N GLY A 231 19.83 2.89 15.58
CA GLY A 231 21.13 2.21 15.53
C GLY A 231 21.22 0.94 16.38
N GLN A 232 20.09 0.35 16.77
CA GLN A 232 20.02 -0.90 17.52
C GLN A 232 20.07 -2.12 16.59
N PRO A 233 20.53 -3.29 17.09
CA PRO A 233 20.47 -4.53 16.32
C PRO A 233 19.02 -4.95 16.05
N ILE A 234 18.75 -5.44 14.84
CA ILE A 234 17.45 -6.02 14.46
C ILE A 234 17.38 -7.45 14.99
N PRO A 235 16.20 -7.93 15.45
CA PRO A 235 16.01 -9.33 15.80
C PRO A 235 16.43 -10.27 14.67
N SER A 236 17.12 -11.36 15.02
CA SER A 236 17.57 -12.36 14.06
C SER A 236 16.43 -13.17 13.43
N VAL A 237 15.31 -13.29 14.15
CA VAL A 237 14.12 -13.99 13.65
C VAL A 237 13.29 -13.04 12.80
N GLN A 238 13.29 -13.30 11.50
CA GLN A 238 12.46 -12.60 10.52
C GLN A 238 11.54 -13.62 9.87
N LYS A 239 10.22 -13.44 10.03
CA LYS A 239 9.24 -14.32 9.41
C LYS A 239 9.01 -13.87 7.96
N PRO A 240 8.91 -14.78 7.00
CA PRO A 240 8.71 -14.42 5.60
C PRO A 240 7.37 -13.69 5.41
N SER A 241 7.36 -12.78 4.44
CA SER A 241 6.12 -12.24 3.90
C SER A 241 5.30 -13.35 3.24
N VAL A 242 3.98 -13.20 3.23
CA VAL A 242 3.07 -14.14 2.57
C VAL A 242 2.08 -13.37 1.73
N GLY A 243 2.01 -13.73 0.45
CA GLY A 243 1.25 -12.99 -0.53
C GLY A 243 0.76 -13.82 -1.70
N CYS A 244 0.13 -13.15 -2.66
CA CYS A 244 0.01 -13.70 -4.00
C CYS A 244 1.38 -13.65 -4.68
N SER A 245 1.71 -14.63 -5.53
CA SER A 245 2.90 -14.54 -6.36
C SER A 245 2.90 -13.27 -7.21
N ILE A 246 4.09 -12.71 -7.48
CA ILE A 246 4.27 -11.72 -8.55
C ILE A 246 3.76 -12.33 -9.87
N LYS A 247 3.11 -11.50 -10.69
CA LYS A 247 2.49 -11.91 -11.95
C LYS A 247 3.49 -11.72 -13.07
N TRP A 248 4.41 -12.67 -13.24
CA TRP A 248 5.39 -12.66 -14.32
C TRP A 248 4.74 -12.60 -15.72
N HIS A 249 5.41 -11.97 -16.68
CA HIS A 249 4.91 -11.87 -18.05
C HIS A 249 4.71 -13.26 -18.68
N PRO A 250 3.72 -13.41 -19.58
CA PRO A 250 3.59 -14.63 -20.37
C PRO A 250 4.89 -14.94 -21.12
N GLY A 251 5.33 -16.19 -21.06
CA GLY A 251 6.58 -16.63 -21.68
C GLY A 251 7.82 -16.40 -20.81
N TRP A 252 7.67 -15.83 -19.62
CA TRP A 252 8.72 -15.80 -18.61
C TRP A 252 9.17 -17.22 -18.24
N LYS A 253 10.48 -17.45 -18.22
CA LYS A 253 11.08 -18.69 -17.74
C LYS A 253 12.05 -18.34 -16.62
N LEU A 254 11.79 -18.93 -15.44
CA LEU A 254 12.71 -18.93 -14.31
C LEU A 254 14.00 -19.68 -14.68
#